data_AF-A0A2M7F567-F1
#
_entry.id   AF-A0A2M7F567-F1
#
_cell.length_a   1.000
_cell.length_b   1.000
_cell.length_c   1.000
_cell.angle_alpha   90.00
_cell.angle_beta   90.00
_cell.angle_gamma   90.00
#
_symmetry.space_group_name_H-M   'P 1'
#
loop_
_entity.id
_entity.type
_entity.pdbx_description
1 polymer ?
#
loop_
_entity_poly.entity_id
_entity_poly.type
_entity_poly.pdbx_seq_one_letter_code
_entity_poly.pdbx_strand_id
1 'polypeptide(L)'
;MGKEIFDSITSKLAAQVPLFAKSIVTQGLKSVGADPYSVTPSLMIKALNEYILPRLHSYGKGAEPIDLIGEGFIRTTSRGEILEISPIILHMLNLHGRGESDLQEVRDTLIRLGILYPPGEAWNPRKKCVSQKVEIPAPNRRIMEVLITPVLNQAQEVEEFQYILRDITLSEGLFQEIMDLYDNLDKKVHEHSAELRETERLGALLVQELDRTHVLNLITEKAAHLVGAETVFVMMISPDARSYTYPAAYGIDAEQIIGGELPMEIGPCGWVLKNKKPLIINDLEKGGKTVAGGALKRLVKSAVYLPLFKAGEIIGGIAAVGKKQSPAFSEQDFKLLNIFSNYASIAIENASLYSDIKQNKEFLETIFNGVGVGIVVLSPELRIFSANRAIRALSGHKEEDLTGSHCFERFHGCPSPCADCPAVKTFSTGRPAQNNSTGRNIKGETIHVEINTYPLFNESGEVIQVIETVKDITELKKLEEARIANTEELRRLSSDLERKVGERTWELDLK
;
A
#
# COMPACT_ATOMS: atom_id res chain seq x y z
N MET A 1 -8.93 9.47 21.05
CA MET A 1 -8.51 10.83 21.47
C MET A 1 -9.65 11.66 22.07
N GLY A 2 -10.50 12.32 21.28
CA GLY A 2 -11.48 13.29 21.84
C GLY A 2 -12.33 12.72 22.98
N LYS A 3 -12.89 11.52 22.75
CA LYS A 3 -13.70 10.81 23.76
C LYS A 3 -12.90 10.45 25.02
N GLU A 4 -11.66 10.00 24.87
CA GLU A 4 -10.79 9.62 26.00
C GLU A 4 -10.39 10.85 26.82
N ILE A 5 -10.08 11.98 26.16
CA ILE A 5 -9.83 13.26 26.82
C ILE A 5 -11.07 13.69 27.61
N PHE A 6 -12.25 13.62 26.99
CA PHE A 6 -13.52 13.93 27.65
C PHE A 6 -13.79 13.04 28.86
N ASP A 7 -13.67 11.72 28.71
CA ASP A 7 -13.95 10.75 29.78
C ASP A 7 -12.96 10.89 30.93
N SER A 8 -11.66 11.04 30.65
CA SER A 8 -10.62 11.21 31.67
C SER A 8 -10.81 12.52 32.46
N ILE A 9 -11.00 13.65 31.78
CA ILE A 9 -11.21 14.94 32.44
C ILE A 9 -12.52 14.95 33.23
N THR A 10 -13.58 14.36 32.68
CA THR A 10 -14.85 14.23 33.41
C THR A 10 -14.68 13.39 34.67
N SER A 11 -13.94 12.28 34.60
CA SER A 11 -13.64 11.42 35.75
C SER A 11 -12.82 12.15 36.82
N LYS A 12 -11.74 12.84 36.43
CA LYS A 12 -10.88 13.59 37.35
C LYS A 12 -11.62 14.75 38.00
N LEU A 13 -12.51 15.40 37.26
CA LEU A 13 -13.37 16.47 37.77
C LEU A 13 -14.50 15.94 38.67
N ALA A 14 -15.03 14.75 38.40
CA ALA A 14 -16.06 14.11 39.22
C ALA A 14 -15.58 13.79 40.64
N ALA A 15 -14.26 13.64 40.85
CA ALA A 15 -13.69 13.51 42.20
C ALA A 15 -13.91 14.76 43.07
N GLN A 16 -14.07 15.94 42.46
CA GLN A 16 -14.30 17.21 43.14
C GLN A 16 -15.77 17.64 43.09
N VAL A 17 -16.43 17.43 41.94
CA VAL A 17 -17.82 17.87 41.73
C VAL A 17 -18.65 16.77 41.03
N PRO A 18 -19.03 15.70 41.76
CA PRO A 18 -19.62 14.49 41.16
C PRO A 18 -20.90 14.75 40.36
N LEU A 19 -21.77 15.63 40.87
CA LEU A 19 -23.11 15.88 40.31
C LEU A 19 -23.08 16.72 39.02
N PHE A 20 -22.03 17.51 38.80
CA PHE A 20 -22.00 18.50 37.71
C PHE A 20 -20.85 18.32 36.74
N ALA A 21 -19.84 17.48 37.04
CA ALA A 21 -18.64 17.33 36.23
C ALA A 21 -18.94 17.11 34.74
N LYS A 22 -19.77 16.12 34.40
CA LYS A 22 -20.14 15.83 33.00
C LYS A 22 -20.84 17.00 32.32
N SER A 23 -21.76 17.67 33.03
CA SER A 23 -22.48 18.82 32.49
C SER A 23 -21.55 20.01 32.22
N ILE A 24 -20.65 20.31 33.16
CA ILE A 24 -19.70 21.41 33.07
C ILE A 24 -18.72 21.18 31.91
N VAL A 25 -18.14 19.99 31.80
CA VAL A 25 -17.23 19.65 30.69
C VAL A 25 -17.96 19.73 29.36
N THR A 26 -19.17 19.18 29.26
CA THR A 26 -19.97 19.24 28.02
C THR A 26 -20.30 20.68 27.60
N GLN A 27 -20.67 21.55 28.55
CA GLN A 27 -20.95 22.95 28.27
C GLN A 27 -19.68 23.73 27.89
N GLY A 28 -18.55 23.43 28.53
CA GLY A 28 -17.26 24.03 28.18
C GLY A 28 -16.76 23.64 26.80
N LEU A 29 -16.99 22.40 26.36
CA LEU A 29 -16.71 22.01 24.97
C LEU A 29 -17.57 22.81 23.98
N LYS A 30 -18.87 22.96 24.27
CA LYS A 30 -19.77 23.75 23.42
C LYS A 30 -19.34 25.22 23.33
N SER A 31 -18.82 25.82 24.41
CA SER A 31 -18.39 27.23 24.39
C SER A 31 -17.20 27.48 23.47
N VAL A 32 -16.37 26.46 23.21
CA VAL A 32 -15.24 26.54 22.27
C VAL A 32 -15.55 25.92 20.90
N GLY A 33 -16.82 25.57 20.63
CA GLY A 33 -17.25 24.99 19.35
C GLY A 33 -16.84 23.53 19.13
N ALA A 34 -16.59 22.78 20.21
CA ALA A 34 -16.22 21.38 20.17
C ALA A 34 -17.29 20.47 20.78
N ASP A 35 -17.21 19.17 20.49
CA ASP A 35 -18.00 18.12 21.12
C ASP A 35 -17.08 17.02 21.71
N PRO A 36 -17.61 16.07 22.51
CA PRO A 36 -16.81 15.03 23.15
C PRO A 36 -16.01 14.14 22.19
N TYR A 37 -16.34 14.08 20.90
CA TYR A 37 -15.62 13.26 19.92
C TYR A 37 -14.63 14.08 19.09
N SER A 38 -14.89 15.37 18.88
CA SER A 38 -14.05 16.27 18.06
C SER A 38 -13.01 17.08 18.85
N VAL A 39 -13.05 17.06 20.18
CA VAL A 39 -12.13 17.86 21.01
C VAL A 39 -10.66 17.46 20.83
N THR A 40 -9.81 18.46 20.58
CA THR A 40 -8.34 18.34 20.60
C THR A 40 -7.77 18.78 21.96
N PRO A 41 -6.52 18.41 22.29
CA PRO A 41 -5.86 18.91 23.51
C PRO A 41 -5.91 20.43 23.63
N SER A 42 -5.64 21.17 22.55
CA SER A 42 -5.69 22.63 22.53
C SER A 42 -7.09 23.19 22.79
N LEU A 43 -8.13 22.58 22.20
CA LEU A 43 -9.53 22.97 22.44
C LEU A 43 -9.97 22.61 23.85
N MET A 44 -9.51 21.49 24.41
CA MET A 44 -9.79 21.12 25.79
C MET A 44 -9.14 22.07 26.79
N ILE A 45 -7.87 22.44 26.56
CA ILE A 45 -7.14 23.46 27.34
C ILE A 45 -7.87 24.80 27.30
N LYS A 46 -8.35 25.19 26.12
CA LYS A 46 -9.14 26.42 25.94
C LYS A 46 -10.47 26.34 26.71
N ALA A 47 -11.20 25.24 26.59
CA ALA A 47 -12.45 25.01 27.33
C ALA A 47 -12.23 24.99 28.85
N LEU A 48 -11.10 24.44 29.31
CA LEU A 48 -10.69 24.45 30.71
C LEU A 48 -10.54 25.87 31.23
N ASN A 49 -9.76 26.70 30.54
CA ASN A 49 -9.46 28.06 30.96
C ASN A 49 -10.62 29.04 30.81
N GLU A 50 -11.37 28.96 29.70
CA GLU A 50 -12.41 29.96 29.37
C GLU A 50 -13.76 29.65 30.03
N TYR A 51 -14.03 28.38 30.38
CA TYR A 51 -15.33 27.98 30.89
C TYR A 51 -15.28 27.08 32.11
N ILE A 52 -14.62 25.92 32.04
CA ILE A 52 -14.76 24.87 33.06
C ILE A 52 -14.20 25.35 34.41
N LEU A 53 -12.97 25.88 34.45
CA LEU A 53 -12.37 26.41 35.67
C LEU A 53 -13.17 27.61 36.21
N PRO A 54 -13.48 28.67 35.43
CA PRO A 54 -14.33 29.78 35.92
C PRO A 54 -15.67 29.32 36.48
N ARG A 55 -16.31 28.32 35.86
CA ARG A 55 -17.60 27.79 36.30
C ARG A 55 -17.48 27.03 37.63
N LEU A 56 -16.40 26.27 37.82
CA LEU A 56 -16.11 25.60 39.10
C LEU A 56 -15.89 26.60 40.23
N HIS A 57 -15.15 27.69 39.98
CA HIS A 57 -14.99 28.79 40.95
C HIS A 57 -16.34 29.40 41.37
N SER A 58 -17.32 29.45 40.45
CA SER A 58 -18.65 30.00 40.76
C SER A 58 -19.51 29.11 41.67
N TYR A 59 -19.32 27.79 41.64
CA TYR A 59 -20.05 26.85 42.50
C TYR A 59 -19.51 26.81 43.94
N GLY A 60 -18.23 27.13 44.16
CA GLY A 60 -17.58 27.12 45.47
C GLY A 60 -18.00 28.25 46.43
N LYS A 61 -18.87 29.19 46.02
CA LYS A 61 -19.27 30.35 46.85
C LYS A 61 -20.42 30.10 47.84
N GLY A 62 -21.09 28.93 47.80
CA GLY A 62 -22.34 28.72 48.55
C GLY A 62 -22.53 27.36 49.24
N ALA A 63 -21.56 26.45 49.19
CA ALA A 63 -21.60 25.15 49.87
C ALA A 63 -20.34 25.00 50.74
N GLU A 64 -20.41 24.18 51.80
CA GLU A 64 -19.22 23.75 52.57
C GLU A 64 -18.07 23.41 51.62
N PRO A 65 -16.84 23.83 51.96
CA PRO A 65 -15.82 24.11 50.97
C PRO A 65 -15.50 22.85 50.18
N ILE A 66 -15.82 22.87 48.89
CA ILE A 66 -15.05 22.13 47.90
C ILE A 66 -13.63 22.64 48.13
N ASP A 67 -12.76 21.81 48.72
CA ASP A 67 -11.47 22.21 49.30
C ASP A 67 -10.71 23.22 48.42
N LEU A 68 -10.91 24.50 48.76
CA LEU A 68 -10.10 25.66 48.43
C LEU A 68 -9.74 25.86 46.95
N ILE A 69 -10.75 26.15 46.12
CA ILE A 69 -10.54 27.00 44.94
C ILE A 69 -10.81 28.45 45.36
N GLY A 70 -9.91 29.01 46.15
CA GLY A 70 -9.97 30.39 46.64
C GLY A 70 -8.85 31.23 46.06
N GLU A 71 -9.10 32.52 45.87
CA GLU A 71 -8.04 33.52 45.79
C GLU A 71 -7.91 34.11 47.19
N GLY A 72 -6.72 34.05 47.78
CA GLY A 72 -6.43 34.76 49.01
C GLY A 72 -5.32 35.77 48.76
N PHE A 73 -5.24 36.78 49.63
CA PHE A 73 -4.20 37.79 49.53
C PHE A 73 -3.38 37.91 50.82
N ILE A 74 -2.16 38.40 50.65
CA ILE A 74 -1.25 38.83 51.72
C ILE A 74 -0.75 40.22 51.32
N ARG A 75 -0.82 41.18 52.24
CA ARG A 75 -0.17 42.49 52.07
C ARG A 75 1.03 42.56 52.99
N THR A 76 2.15 43.04 52.48
CA THR A 76 3.35 43.29 53.28
C THR A 76 3.87 44.69 53.06
N THR A 77 4.60 45.22 54.03
CA THR A 77 5.41 46.43 53.82
C THR A 77 6.49 46.17 52.77
N SER A 78 7.12 47.24 52.27
CA SER A 78 8.35 47.16 51.47
C SER A 78 9.52 46.45 52.18
N ARG A 79 9.44 46.24 53.49
CA ARG A 79 10.42 45.46 54.30
C ARG A 79 9.97 44.01 54.57
N GLY A 80 8.83 43.60 54.00
CA GLY A 80 8.31 42.24 54.07
C GLY A 80 7.60 41.91 55.38
N GLU A 81 7.21 42.91 56.17
CA GLU A 81 6.37 42.70 57.37
C GLU A 81 4.92 42.54 56.95
N ILE A 82 4.22 41.54 57.48
CA ILE A 82 2.82 41.25 57.12
C ILE A 82 1.92 42.36 57.68
N LEU A 83 1.25 43.08 56.79
CA LEU A 83 0.23 44.07 57.11
C LEU A 83 -1.14 43.42 57.24
N GLU A 84 -1.44 42.48 56.32
CA GLU A 84 -2.75 41.83 56.25
C GLU A 84 -2.61 40.44 55.62
N ILE A 85 -3.36 39.46 56.10
CA ILE A 85 -3.46 38.13 55.50
C ILE A 85 -4.91 37.67 55.53
N SER A 86 -5.42 37.24 54.37
CA SER A 86 -6.79 36.75 54.28
C SER A 86 -6.95 35.39 55.02
N PRO A 87 -8.07 35.15 55.73
CA PRO A 87 -8.31 33.89 56.46
C PRO A 87 -8.25 32.64 55.58
N ILE A 88 -8.56 32.78 54.29
CA ILE A 88 -8.49 31.70 53.29
C ILE A 88 -7.05 31.18 53.15
N ILE A 89 -6.02 32.05 53.18
CA ILE A 89 -4.61 31.61 53.10
C ILE A 89 -4.20 30.84 54.34
N LEU A 90 -4.62 31.30 55.52
CA LEU A 90 -4.39 30.58 56.77
C LEU A 90 -5.02 29.19 56.70
N HIS A 91 -6.20 29.07 56.07
CA HIS A 91 -6.85 27.78 55.86
C HIS A 91 -6.16 26.89 54.82
N MET A 92 -5.78 27.43 53.67
CA MET A 92 -5.06 26.70 52.61
C MET A 92 -3.75 26.10 53.10
N LEU A 93 -3.01 26.88 53.91
CA LEU A 93 -1.70 26.51 54.42
C LEU A 93 -1.76 25.81 55.79
N ASN A 94 -2.96 25.57 56.32
CA ASN A 94 -3.21 24.96 57.63
C ASN A 94 -2.47 25.65 58.80
N LEU A 95 -2.51 26.98 58.81
CA LEU A 95 -1.85 27.85 59.81
C LEU A 95 -2.79 28.28 60.94
N HIS A 96 -3.86 27.51 61.23
CA HIS A 96 -4.86 27.86 62.24
C HIS A 96 -4.32 27.79 63.68
N GLY A 97 -4.84 28.66 64.55
CA GLY A 97 -4.50 28.70 65.98
C GLY A 97 -3.43 29.71 66.38
N ARG A 98 -3.01 30.57 65.44
CA ARG A 98 -1.97 31.60 65.62
C ARG A 98 -2.61 32.99 65.78
N GLY A 99 -2.45 33.64 66.94
CA GLY A 99 -3.03 34.95 67.26
C GLY A 99 -2.24 36.13 66.65
N GLU A 100 -2.62 37.39 66.95
CA GLU A 100 -1.88 38.60 66.51
C GLU A 100 -0.39 38.60 66.92
N SER A 101 -0.02 37.84 67.97
CA SER A 101 1.36 37.60 68.43
C SER A 101 2.17 36.60 67.57
N ASP A 102 1.56 35.94 66.59
CA ASP A 102 2.17 34.86 65.80
C ASP A 102 2.46 35.25 64.33
N LEU A 103 2.25 36.52 63.95
CA LEU A 103 2.50 37.01 62.59
C LEU A 103 3.95 36.82 62.13
N GLN A 104 4.91 36.88 63.05
CA GLN A 104 6.32 36.61 62.75
C GLN A 104 6.56 35.13 62.40
N GLU A 105 5.90 34.20 63.10
CA GLU A 105 6.02 32.76 62.82
C GLU A 105 5.30 32.37 61.51
N VAL A 106 4.17 33.02 61.22
CA VAL A 106 3.48 32.92 59.92
C VAL A 106 4.38 33.42 58.80
N ARG A 107 5.01 34.58 58.97
CA ARG A 107 5.98 35.15 58.01
C ARG A 107 7.14 34.20 57.73
N ASP A 108 7.78 33.67 58.76
CA ASP A 108 8.90 32.74 58.60
C ASP A 108 8.47 31.45 57.86
N THR A 109 7.25 30.98 58.12
CA THR A 109 6.68 29.82 57.42
C THR A 109 6.44 30.11 55.94
N LEU A 110 5.88 31.27 55.61
CA LEU A 110 5.66 31.70 54.23
C LEU A 110 6.97 31.90 53.46
N ILE A 111 8.04 32.38 54.11
CA ILE A 111 9.38 32.47 53.52
C ILE A 111 9.96 31.07 53.26
N ARG A 112 9.84 30.14 54.23
CA ARG A 112 10.30 28.76 54.06
C ARG A 112 9.58 28.02 52.93
N LEU A 113 8.29 28.30 52.75
CA LEU A 113 7.51 27.77 51.65
C LEU A 113 7.83 28.44 50.31
N GLY A 114 8.65 29.51 50.28
CA GLY A 114 8.95 30.25 49.05
C GLY A 114 7.80 31.14 48.56
N ILE A 115 6.78 31.38 49.38
CA ILE A 115 5.65 32.25 49.06
C ILE A 115 6.06 33.73 49.20
N LEU A 116 6.67 34.08 50.34
CA LEU A 116 7.23 35.41 50.57
C LEU A 116 8.71 35.42 50.23
N TYR A 117 9.14 36.40 49.44
CA TYR A 117 10.54 36.65 49.12
C TYR A 117 11.10 37.84 49.92
N PRO A 118 12.39 37.86 50.25
CA PRO A 118 13.04 39.04 50.82
C PRO A 118 12.97 40.22 49.83
N PRO A 119 12.46 41.41 50.22
CA PRO A 119 12.08 42.48 49.29
C PRO A 119 13.18 43.19 48.45
N GLY A 120 14.43 42.71 48.45
CA GLY A 120 15.55 43.44 47.85
C GLY A 120 16.12 42.86 46.54
N GLU A 121 16.04 41.55 46.33
CA GLU A 121 16.94 40.88 45.36
C GLU A 121 16.31 40.58 43.98
N ALA A 122 14.98 40.65 43.84
CA ALA A 122 14.29 40.21 42.61
C ALA A 122 13.35 41.25 41.97
N TRP A 123 13.08 42.40 42.63
CA TRP A 123 12.19 43.41 42.07
C TRP A 123 12.88 44.23 40.98
N ASN A 124 12.39 44.10 39.75
CA ASN A 124 12.79 44.95 38.64
C ASN A 124 11.70 46.03 38.44
N PRO A 125 12.00 47.33 38.56
CA PRO A 125 11.03 48.42 38.35
C PRO A 125 10.33 48.39 36.98
N ARG A 126 10.85 47.64 36.00
CA ARG A 126 10.22 47.44 34.68
C ARG A 126 9.13 46.36 34.65
N LYS A 127 9.06 45.44 35.61
CA LYS A 127 8.05 44.36 35.65
C LYS A 127 6.89 44.79 36.55
N LYS A 128 5.68 44.98 36.01
CA LYS A 128 4.51 45.45 36.79
C LYS A 128 3.90 44.39 37.72
N CYS A 129 4.18 43.12 37.48
CA CYS A 129 3.70 41.98 38.26
C CYS A 129 4.69 40.82 38.12
N VAL A 130 4.90 40.06 39.19
CA VAL A 130 5.71 38.83 39.18
C VAL A 130 4.79 37.67 39.50
N SER A 131 4.73 36.66 38.63
CA SER A 131 4.05 35.39 38.90
C SER A 131 5.08 34.30 39.16
N GLN A 132 4.81 33.45 40.14
CA GLN A 132 5.59 32.25 40.41
C GLN A 132 4.69 31.09 40.86
N LYS A 133 5.14 29.86 40.63
CA LYS A 133 4.48 28.66 41.14
C LYS A 133 5.25 28.10 42.32
N VAL A 134 4.53 27.74 43.37
CA VAL A 134 5.08 27.22 44.62
C VAL A 134 4.41 25.89 44.96
N GLU A 135 5.19 24.83 45.13
CA GLU A 135 4.69 23.53 45.56
C GLU A 135 4.73 23.44 47.10
N ILE A 136 3.56 23.25 47.70
CA ILE A 136 3.41 23.05 49.14
C ILE A 136 3.59 21.54 49.42
N PRO A 137 4.56 21.15 50.26
CA PRO A 137 4.84 19.74 50.55
C PRO A 137 3.74 19.08 51.42
N ALA A 138 3.85 17.77 51.61
CA ALA A 138 2.92 16.95 52.40
C ALA A 138 2.67 17.51 53.82
N PRO A 139 1.49 17.30 54.43
CA PRO A 139 0.42 16.38 54.00
C PRO A 139 -0.55 16.96 52.94
N ASN A 140 -0.56 18.27 52.71
CA ASN A 140 -1.52 18.95 51.83
C ASN A 140 -0.89 19.34 50.49
N ARG A 141 -0.37 18.35 49.73
CA ARG A 141 0.31 18.60 48.45
C ARG A 141 -0.53 19.51 47.54
N ARG A 142 -0.10 20.77 47.39
CA ARG A 142 -0.81 21.81 46.63
C ARG A 142 0.17 22.56 45.75
N ILE A 143 -0.29 23.05 44.60
CA ILE A 143 0.46 23.93 43.72
C ILE A 143 -0.21 25.29 43.76
N MET A 144 0.50 26.29 44.27
CA MET A 144 0.01 27.66 44.43
C MET A 144 0.63 28.55 43.35
N GLU A 145 -0.19 29.30 42.61
CA GLU A 145 0.27 30.44 41.83
C GLU A 145 0.29 31.67 42.74
N VAL A 146 1.45 32.32 42.86
CA VAL A 146 1.65 33.53 43.66
C VAL A 146 1.90 34.70 42.71
N LEU A 147 0.97 35.63 42.66
CA LEU A 147 1.04 36.88 41.90
C LEU A 147 1.43 38.01 42.84
N ILE A 148 2.55 38.67 42.58
CA ILE A 148 3.12 39.72 43.41
C ILE A 148 3.00 41.04 42.66
N THR A 149 2.32 42.00 43.26
CA THR A 149 2.10 43.34 42.69
C THR A 149 2.53 44.40 43.69
N PRO A 150 3.37 45.39 43.32
CA PRO A 150 3.72 46.49 44.21
C PRO A 150 2.54 47.46 44.34
N VAL A 151 2.39 48.04 45.52
CA VAL A 151 1.54 49.21 45.75
C VAL A 151 2.48 50.41 45.90
N LEU A 152 2.31 51.39 45.01
CA LEU A 152 3.14 52.60 44.98
C LEU A 152 2.50 53.72 45.80
N ASN A 153 3.31 54.46 46.54
CA ASN A 153 2.89 55.69 47.19
C ASN A 153 2.74 56.84 46.17
N GLN A 154 2.33 58.03 46.65
CA GLN A 154 2.20 59.23 45.83
C GLN A 154 3.53 59.69 45.19
N ALA A 155 4.67 59.33 45.77
CA ALA A 155 6.00 59.63 45.26
C ALA A 155 6.53 58.57 44.26
N GLN A 156 5.69 57.61 43.82
CA GLN A 156 6.06 56.49 42.93
C GLN A 156 7.08 55.50 43.54
N GLU A 157 7.21 55.47 44.86
CA GLU A 157 8.04 54.48 45.57
C GLU A 157 7.18 53.31 46.05
N VAL A 158 7.76 52.11 46.12
CA VAL A 158 7.05 50.91 46.61
C VAL A 158 6.82 51.04 48.11
N GLU A 159 5.56 51.17 48.50
CA GLU A 159 5.14 51.24 49.90
C GLU A 159 4.82 49.86 50.45
N GLU A 160 4.13 49.04 49.64
CA GLU A 160 3.68 47.71 50.00
C GLU A 160 3.81 46.73 48.83
N PHE A 161 3.74 45.44 49.15
CA PHE A 161 3.55 44.37 48.18
C PHE A 161 2.24 43.63 48.47
N GLN A 162 1.45 43.43 47.42
CA GLN A 162 0.27 42.59 47.44
C GLN A 162 0.58 41.25 46.76
N TYR A 163 0.45 40.17 47.51
CA TYR A 163 0.57 38.80 47.05
C TYR A 163 -0.84 38.23 46.90
N ILE A 164 -1.20 37.76 45.71
CA ILE A 164 -2.43 37.02 45.46
C ILE A 164 -2.02 35.56 45.26
N LEU A 165 -2.55 34.67 46.08
CA LEU A 165 -2.30 33.24 45.96
C LEU A 165 -3.55 32.55 45.43
N ARG A 166 -3.34 31.69 44.43
CA ARG A 166 -4.36 30.85 43.81
C ARG A 166 -3.95 29.40 43.93
N ASP A 167 -4.84 28.55 44.41
CA ASP A 167 -4.63 27.12 44.30
C ASP A 167 -4.90 26.68 42.85
N ILE A 168 -3.84 26.23 42.17
CA ILE A 168 -3.87 25.75 40.79
C ILE A 168 -3.67 24.23 40.71
N THR A 169 -3.78 23.51 41.83
CA THR A 169 -3.54 22.06 41.91
C THR A 169 -4.45 21.29 40.95
N LEU A 170 -5.75 21.64 40.93
CA LEU A 170 -6.71 21.00 40.04
C LEU A 170 -6.40 21.30 38.57
N SER A 171 -6.11 22.56 38.22
CA SER A 171 -5.81 22.92 36.84
C SER A 171 -4.52 22.25 36.35
N GLU A 172 -3.45 22.25 37.13
CA GLU A 172 -2.20 21.56 36.79
C GLU A 172 -2.41 20.06 36.64
N GLY A 173 -3.16 19.43 37.56
CA GLY A 173 -3.51 18.02 37.45
C GLY A 173 -4.30 17.69 36.18
N LEU A 174 -5.24 18.55 35.77
CA LEU A 174 -6.00 18.38 34.53
C LEU A 174 -5.13 18.61 33.29
N PHE A 175 -4.22 19.60 33.32
CA PHE A 175 -3.27 19.83 32.23
C PHE A 175 -2.33 18.64 32.04
N GLN A 176 -1.75 18.13 33.13
CA GLN A 176 -0.85 16.98 33.06
C GLN A 176 -1.57 15.75 32.49
N GLU A 177 -2.82 15.51 32.88
CA GLU A 177 -3.64 14.42 32.33
C GLU A 177 -3.82 14.53 30.81
N ILE A 178 -4.08 15.73 30.29
CA ILE A 178 -4.22 15.97 28.85
C ILE A 178 -2.90 15.69 28.14
N MET A 179 -1.77 16.13 28.70
CA MET A 179 -0.45 15.91 28.12
C MET A 179 -0.06 14.43 28.13
N ASP A 180 -0.32 13.71 29.22
CA ASP A 180 -0.05 12.27 29.32
C ASP A 180 -0.89 11.46 28.31
N LEU A 181 -2.16 11.83 28.11
CA LEU A 181 -3.01 11.23 27.08
C LEU A 181 -2.51 11.54 25.67
N TYR A 182 -2.02 12.76 25.44
CA TYR A 182 -1.47 13.17 24.16
C TYR A 182 -0.19 12.39 23.82
N ASP A 183 0.77 12.31 24.74
CA ASP A 183 2.04 11.60 24.54
C ASP A 183 1.82 10.10 24.29
N ASN A 184 0.91 9.47 25.04
CA ASN A 184 0.56 8.07 24.82
C ASN A 184 -0.06 7.82 23.45
N LEU A 185 -0.89 8.75 22.96
CA LEU A 185 -1.48 8.62 21.63
C LEU A 185 -0.44 8.87 20.55
N ASP A 186 0.38 9.91 20.70
CA ASP A 186 1.42 10.24 19.74
C ASP A 186 2.39 9.07 19.57
N LYS A 187 2.77 8.41 20.67
CA LYS A 187 3.55 7.17 20.64
C LYS A 187 2.85 6.06 19.86
N LYS A 188 1.56 5.81 20.11
CA LYS A 188 0.78 4.80 19.36
C LYS A 188 0.71 5.13 17.87
N VAL A 189 0.52 6.40 17.51
CA VAL A 189 0.49 6.86 16.12
C VAL A 189 1.85 6.62 15.46
N HIS A 190 2.95 6.96 16.13
CA HIS A 190 4.30 6.72 15.63
C HIS A 190 4.57 5.22 15.41
N GLU A 191 4.20 4.36 16.38
CA GLU A 191 4.35 2.90 16.28
C GLU A 191 3.55 2.35 15.08
N HIS A 192 2.26 2.68 14.95
CA HIS A 192 1.43 2.24 13.82
C HIS A 192 1.95 2.78 12.48
N SER A 193 2.48 4.01 12.45
CA SER A 193 3.00 4.60 11.22
C SER A 193 4.29 3.92 10.75
N ALA A 194 5.15 3.48 11.68
CA ALA A 194 6.36 2.75 11.36
C ALA A 194 6.05 1.35 10.81
N GLU A 195 5.10 0.65 11.42
CA GLU A 195 4.66 -0.67 10.98
C GLU A 195 4.00 -0.64 9.59
N LEU A 196 3.19 0.39 9.32
CA LEU A 196 2.59 0.59 8.00
C LEU A 196 3.67 0.83 6.94
N ARG A 197 4.65 1.70 7.23
CA ARG A 197 5.78 1.98 6.31
C ARG A 197 6.58 0.74 5.98
N GLU A 198 6.85 -0.12 6.95
CA GLU A 198 7.57 -1.37 6.68
C GLU A 198 6.74 -2.32 5.83
N THR A 199 5.43 -2.41 6.09
CA THR A 199 4.52 -3.23 5.28
C THR A 199 4.42 -2.71 3.84
N GLU A 200 4.34 -1.39 3.64
CA GLU A 200 4.35 -0.74 2.32
C GLU A 200 5.67 -0.97 1.58
N ARG A 201 6.80 -0.82 2.27
CA ARG A 201 8.14 -1.05 1.71
C ARG A 201 8.29 -2.49 1.23
N LEU A 202 7.87 -3.46 2.05
CA LEU A 202 7.88 -4.88 1.68
C LEU A 202 6.90 -5.16 0.54
N GLY A 203 5.71 -4.58 0.57
CA GLY A 203 4.72 -4.70 -0.51
C GLY A 203 5.25 -4.20 -1.86
N ALA A 204 5.95 -3.07 -1.88
CA ALA A 204 6.58 -2.54 -3.09
C ALA A 204 7.65 -3.46 -3.68
N LEU A 205 8.44 -4.14 -2.83
CA LEU A 205 9.43 -5.12 -3.28
C LEU A 205 8.78 -6.35 -3.93
N LEU A 206 7.65 -6.82 -3.39
CA LEU A 206 6.92 -7.96 -3.96
C LEU A 206 6.42 -7.66 -5.37
N VAL A 207 5.84 -6.48 -5.56
CA VAL A 207 5.17 -6.08 -6.82
C VAL A 207 6.15 -5.94 -8.00
N GLN A 208 7.44 -5.72 -7.71
CA GLN A 208 8.50 -5.62 -8.74
C GLN A 208 9.01 -6.98 -9.22
N GLU A 209 8.75 -8.06 -8.48
CA GLU A 209 9.18 -9.40 -8.87
C GLU A 209 8.19 -9.99 -9.88
N LEU A 210 8.70 -10.35 -11.06
CA LEU A 210 7.91 -10.84 -12.18
C LEU A 210 8.05 -12.35 -12.36
N ASP A 211 9.04 -12.99 -11.72
CA ASP A 211 9.15 -14.43 -11.70
C ASP A 211 8.24 -15.04 -10.63
N ARG A 212 7.37 -15.94 -11.07
CA ARG A 212 6.36 -16.57 -10.21
C ARG A 212 6.98 -17.36 -9.06
N THR A 213 8.11 -18.04 -9.28
CA THR A 213 8.76 -18.86 -8.26
C THR A 213 9.44 -17.96 -7.23
N HIS A 214 10.17 -16.95 -7.69
CA HIS A 214 10.84 -15.99 -6.82
C HIS A 214 9.86 -15.18 -5.98
N VAL A 215 8.76 -14.67 -6.56
CA VAL A 215 7.79 -13.87 -5.80
C VAL A 215 7.13 -14.69 -4.69
N LEU A 216 6.79 -15.95 -4.94
CA LEU A 216 6.20 -16.84 -3.94
C LEU A 216 7.16 -17.12 -2.78
N ASN A 217 8.45 -17.38 -3.08
CA ASN A 217 9.48 -17.55 -2.06
C ASN A 217 9.66 -16.27 -1.24
N LEU A 218 9.76 -15.12 -1.91
CA LEU A 218 9.90 -13.82 -1.27
C LEU A 218 8.71 -13.49 -0.34
N ILE A 219 7.48 -13.78 -0.78
CA ILE A 219 6.26 -13.65 0.04
C ILE A 219 6.40 -14.45 1.34
N THR A 220 6.76 -15.74 1.24
CA THR A 220 6.84 -16.60 2.43
C THR A 220 7.93 -16.16 3.39
N GLU A 221 9.10 -15.78 2.90
CA GLU A 221 10.22 -15.27 3.70
C GLU A 221 9.83 -13.99 4.44
N LYS A 222 9.34 -12.98 3.71
CA LYS A 222 9.03 -11.66 4.29
C LYS A 222 7.84 -11.73 5.26
N ALA A 223 6.81 -12.51 4.94
CA ALA A 223 5.71 -12.77 5.88
C ALA A 223 6.22 -13.43 7.17
N ALA A 224 7.14 -14.40 7.09
CA ALA A 224 7.67 -15.07 8.28
C ALA A 224 8.41 -14.10 9.21
N HIS A 225 9.17 -13.17 8.65
CA HIS A 225 9.83 -12.12 9.42
C HIS A 225 8.84 -11.09 9.98
N LEU A 226 7.86 -10.67 9.18
CA LEU A 226 6.88 -9.65 9.55
C LEU A 226 6.07 -10.04 10.81
N VAL A 227 5.61 -11.29 10.89
CA VAL A 227 4.82 -11.77 12.03
C VAL A 227 5.60 -12.71 12.97
N GLY A 228 6.91 -12.84 12.79
CA GLY A 228 7.74 -13.69 13.65
C GLY A 228 7.30 -15.16 13.69
N ALA A 229 6.88 -15.70 12.55
CA ALA A 229 6.43 -17.09 12.43
C ALA A 229 7.61 -18.06 12.26
N GLU A 230 7.42 -19.29 12.74
CA GLU A 230 8.36 -20.41 12.58
C GLU A 230 8.33 -20.98 11.17
N THR A 231 7.13 -21.07 10.59
CA THR A 231 6.89 -21.54 9.24
C THR A 231 5.83 -20.67 8.57
N VAL A 232 6.07 -20.27 7.33
CA VAL A 232 5.06 -19.66 6.46
C VAL A 232 5.00 -20.41 5.15
N PHE A 233 3.81 -20.61 4.60
CA PHE A 233 3.64 -21.19 3.28
C PHE A 233 2.49 -20.55 2.52
N VAL A 234 2.61 -20.56 1.20
CA VAL A 234 1.54 -20.19 0.28
C VAL A 234 0.86 -21.47 -0.19
N MET A 235 -0.46 -21.42 -0.31
CA MET A 235 -1.29 -22.47 -0.90
C MET A 235 -1.97 -21.91 -2.14
N MET A 236 -1.98 -22.66 -3.25
CA MET A 236 -2.61 -22.25 -4.50
C MET A 236 -3.66 -23.27 -4.91
N ILE A 237 -4.80 -22.78 -5.41
CA ILE A 237 -5.89 -23.66 -5.87
C ILE A 237 -5.48 -24.27 -7.22
N SER A 238 -5.74 -25.57 -7.37
CA SER A 238 -5.57 -26.28 -8.65
C SER A 238 -6.53 -25.76 -9.73
N PRO A 239 -6.21 -25.88 -11.04
CA PRO A 239 -7.08 -25.39 -12.11
C PRO A 239 -8.50 -26.00 -12.13
N ASP A 240 -8.68 -27.21 -11.60
CA ASP A 240 -9.99 -27.87 -11.50
C ASP A 240 -10.74 -27.58 -10.19
N ALA A 241 -10.13 -26.78 -9.31
CA ALA A 241 -10.63 -26.40 -7.99
C ALA A 241 -10.95 -27.57 -7.04
N ARG A 242 -10.34 -28.75 -7.24
CA ARG A 242 -10.56 -29.94 -6.37
C ARG A 242 -9.51 -30.10 -5.29
N SER A 243 -8.32 -29.60 -5.53
CA SER A 243 -7.19 -29.65 -4.60
C SER A 243 -6.50 -28.29 -4.48
N TYR A 244 -5.57 -28.20 -3.54
CA TYR A 244 -4.65 -27.08 -3.45
C TYR A 244 -3.22 -27.60 -3.24
N THR A 245 -2.25 -26.85 -3.74
CA THR A 245 -0.81 -27.18 -3.71
C THR A 245 -0.03 -26.18 -2.88
N TYR A 246 1.18 -26.56 -2.47
CA TYR A 246 2.10 -25.72 -1.71
C TYR A 246 3.32 -25.34 -2.57
N PRO A 247 3.25 -24.29 -3.40
CA PRO A 247 4.35 -23.94 -4.30
C PRO A 247 5.54 -23.29 -3.60
N ALA A 248 5.35 -22.72 -2.40
CA ALA A 248 6.42 -22.09 -1.65
C ALA A 248 6.18 -22.19 -0.14
N ALA A 249 7.28 -22.32 0.60
CA ALA A 249 7.31 -22.29 2.05
C ALA A 249 8.65 -21.73 2.53
N TYR A 250 8.65 -21.14 3.73
CA TYR A 250 9.83 -20.65 4.41
C TYR A 250 9.80 -21.05 5.88
N GLY A 251 10.98 -21.36 6.44
CA GLY A 251 11.15 -21.71 7.84
C GLY A 251 11.22 -23.21 8.07
N ILE A 252 10.77 -23.66 9.25
CA ILE A 252 10.90 -25.06 9.68
C ILE A 252 10.06 -25.96 8.76
N ASP A 253 10.66 -27.06 8.31
CA ASP A 253 10.08 -28.07 7.41
C ASP A 253 9.65 -27.58 6.02
N ALA A 254 10.10 -26.39 5.58
CA ALA A 254 9.72 -25.82 4.29
C ALA A 254 9.92 -26.79 3.10
N GLU A 255 11.07 -27.47 3.05
CA GLU A 255 11.38 -28.45 2.00
C GLU A 255 10.41 -29.64 1.94
N GLN A 256 9.82 -30.01 3.08
CA GLN A 256 8.85 -31.11 3.16
C GLN A 256 7.43 -30.67 2.80
N ILE A 257 7.15 -29.37 2.94
CA ILE A 257 5.85 -28.76 2.61
C ILE A 257 5.76 -28.51 1.10
N ILE A 258 6.83 -28.01 0.50
CA ILE A 258 6.86 -27.62 -0.91
C ILE A 258 6.56 -28.81 -1.82
N GLY A 259 5.68 -28.59 -2.80
CA GLY A 259 5.26 -29.60 -3.76
C GLY A 259 4.15 -30.55 -3.26
N GLY A 260 3.74 -30.43 -2.00
CA GLY A 260 2.59 -31.17 -1.48
C GLY A 260 1.28 -30.74 -2.16
N GLU A 261 0.32 -31.66 -2.19
CA GLU A 261 -1.04 -31.44 -2.71
C GLU A 261 -2.06 -32.10 -1.78
N LEU A 262 -3.15 -31.40 -1.50
CA LEU A 262 -4.24 -31.90 -0.66
C LEU A 262 -5.61 -31.55 -1.26
N PRO A 263 -6.63 -32.44 -1.11
CA PRO A 263 -8.01 -32.12 -1.46
C PRO A 263 -8.56 -30.92 -0.69
N MET A 264 -9.47 -30.17 -1.30
CA MET A 264 -10.08 -28.97 -0.73
C MET A 264 -10.85 -29.20 0.59
N GLU A 265 -11.25 -30.44 0.87
CA GLU A 265 -11.96 -30.84 2.08
C GLU A 265 -11.03 -31.02 3.29
N ILE A 266 -9.71 -31.05 3.07
CA ILE A 266 -8.74 -31.39 4.10
C ILE A 266 -8.18 -30.12 4.74
N GLY A 267 -8.19 -30.11 6.08
CA GLY A 267 -7.41 -29.19 6.88
C GLY A 267 -7.94 -27.75 6.95
N PRO A 268 -7.28 -26.92 7.78
CA PRO A 268 -7.61 -25.51 7.93
C PRO A 268 -7.40 -24.72 6.62
N CYS A 269 -6.41 -25.11 5.81
CA CYS A 269 -6.17 -24.54 4.49
C CYS A 269 -7.40 -24.68 3.59
N GLY A 270 -7.89 -25.90 3.38
CA GLY A 270 -9.09 -26.16 2.58
C GLY A 270 -10.32 -25.41 3.10
N TRP A 271 -10.50 -25.32 4.43
CA TRP A 271 -11.58 -24.54 5.04
C TRP A 271 -11.51 -23.05 4.69
N VAL A 272 -10.33 -22.42 4.80
CA VAL A 272 -10.13 -20.99 4.45
C VAL A 272 -10.40 -20.76 2.98
N LEU A 273 -9.91 -21.65 2.11
CA LEU A 273 -10.11 -21.53 0.67
C LEU A 273 -11.61 -21.66 0.29
N LYS A 274 -12.33 -22.60 0.91
CA LYS A 274 -13.75 -22.83 0.65
C LYS A 274 -14.65 -21.72 1.19
N ASN A 275 -14.37 -21.24 2.40
CA ASN A 275 -15.20 -20.24 3.08
C ASN A 275 -14.81 -18.80 2.73
N LYS A 276 -13.66 -18.58 2.07
CA LYS A 276 -13.13 -17.28 1.71
C LYS A 276 -13.00 -16.34 2.92
N LYS A 277 -12.66 -16.91 4.07
CA LYS A 277 -12.58 -16.18 5.36
C LYS A 277 -11.28 -16.49 6.08
N PRO A 278 -10.68 -15.49 6.74
CA PRO A 278 -9.51 -15.72 7.57
C PRO A 278 -9.82 -16.67 8.74
N LEU A 279 -8.80 -17.38 9.21
CA LEU A 279 -8.88 -18.27 10.36
C LEU A 279 -7.66 -18.07 11.26
N ILE A 280 -7.89 -17.83 12.55
CA ILE A 280 -6.85 -17.74 13.58
C ILE A 280 -7.09 -18.86 14.58
N ILE A 281 -6.04 -19.62 14.89
CA ILE A 281 -6.08 -20.69 15.88
C ILE A 281 -4.92 -20.44 16.85
N ASN A 282 -5.21 -20.17 18.12
CA ASN A 282 -4.20 -19.89 19.15
C ASN A 282 -4.02 -21.05 20.16
N ASP A 283 -4.75 -22.15 19.96
CA ASP A 283 -4.62 -23.40 20.72
C ASP A 283 -4.92 -24.59 19.79
N LEU A 284 -3.94 -24.94 18.96
CA LEU A 284 -3.99 -26.10 18.05
C LEU A 284 -3.92 -27.43 18.81
N GLU A 285 -3.52 -27.44 20.09
CA GLU A 285 -3.48 -28.65 20.92
C GLU A 285 -4.88 -29.06 21.39
N LYS A 286 -5.77 -28.10 21.71
CA LYS A 286 -7.18 -28.36 22.07
C LYS A 286 -8.15 -28.34 20.89
N GLY A 287 -7.78 -27.70 19.78
CA GLY A 287 -8.64 -27.39 18.63
C GLY A 287 -9.02 -28.55 17.69
N GLY A 288 -8.80 -29.80 18.09
CA GLY A 288 -9.12 -30.97 17.29
C GLY A 288 -7.92 -31.44 16.48
N LYS A 289 -7.56 -32.70 16.73
CA LYS A 289 -6.63 -33.57 15.99
C LYS A 289 -5.90 -32.83 14.88
N THR A 290 -4.58 -32.64 15.06
CA THR A 290 -3.59 -32.68 13.97
C THR A 290 -4.23 -33.43 12.82
N VAL A 291 -4.65 -32.72 11.76
CA VAL A 291 -5.30 -33.38 10.64
C VAL A 291 -4.26 -34.35 10.13
N ALA A 292 -4.46 -35.61 10.47
CA ALA A 292 -3.56 -36.71 10.21
C ALA A 292 -3.45 -36.77 8.69
N GLY A 293 -2.37 -36.20 8.14
CA GLY A 293 -2.18 -36.01 6.70
C GLY A 293 -1.81 -34.59 6.25
N GLY A 294 -1.71 -33.59 7.14
CA GLY A 294 -1.28 -32.23 6.76
C GLY A 294 0.22 -32.12 6.40
N ALA A 295 0.59 -31.06 5.66
CA ALA A 295 1.98 -30.80 5.21
C ALA A 295 3.00 -30.65 6.37
N LEU A 296 2.53 -30.35 7.59
CA LEU A 296 3.37 -30.21 8.79
C LEU A 296 3.38 -31.51 9.60
N LYS A 297 4.57 -32.09 9.81
CA LYS A 297 4.75 -33.32 10.60
C LYS A 297 4.92 -33.08 12.11
N ARG A 298 4.83 -31.83 12.57
CA ARG A 298 5.07 -31.41 13.94
C ARG A 298 3.84 -30.79 14.58
N LEU A 299 3.76 -30.86 15.91
CA LEU A 299 2.79 -30.12 16.70
C LEU A 299 3.18 -28.63 16.71
N VAL A 300 2.20 -27.80 16.40
CA VAL A 300 2.28 -26.34 16.37
C VAL A 300 1.19 -25.81 17.29
N LYS A 301 1.47 -24.73 18.02
CA LYS A 301 0.53 -24.19 19.04
C LYS A 301 -0.48 -23.21 18.47
N SER A 302 -0.06 -22.44 17.47
CA SER A 302 -0.85 -21.38 16.87
C SER A 302 -0.62 -21.25 15.37
N ALA A 303 -1.63 -20.73 14.67
CA ALA A 303 -1.61 -20.50 13.24
C ALA A 303 -2.57 -19.38 12.83
N VAL A 304 -2.21 -18.66 11.77
CA VAL A 304 -3.05 -17.68 11.07
C VAL A 304 -3.12 -18.09 9.60
N TYR A 305 -4.32 -18.16 9.04
CA TYR A 305 -4.58 -18.49 7.66
C TYR A 305 -5.39 -17.38 7.02
N LEU A 306 -4.97 -16.93 5.84
CA LEU A 306 -5.61 -15.85 5.10
C LEU A 306 -5.86 -16.27 3.65
N PRO A 307 -7.03 -15.95 3.09
CA PRO A 307 -7.28 -16.11 1.66
C PRO A 307 -6.52 -15.06 0.84
N LEU A 308 -6.13 -15.43 -0.38
CA LEU A 308 -5.55 -14.55 -1.39
C LEU A 308 -6.56 -14.39 -2.55
N PHE A 309 -6.77 -13.15 -3.00
CA PHE A 309 -7.81 -12.82 -3.98
C PHE A 309 -7.25 -12.10 -5.22
N LYS A 310 -7.79 -12.45 -6.39
CA LYS A 310 -7.63 -11.76 -7.66
C LYS A 310 -8.99 -11.26 -8.14
N ALA A 311 -9.17 -9.96 -8.31
CA ALA A 311 -10.42 -9.36 -8.78
C ALA A 311 -11.70 -9.89 -8.08
N GLY A 312 -11.60 -10.22 -6.78
CA GLY A 312 -12.71 -10.79 -5.99
C GLY A 312 -12.84 -12.33 -6.04
N GLU A 313 -12.09 -13.01 -6.91
CA GLU A 313 -11.98 -14.46 -6.95
C GLU A 313 -10.84 -14.96 -6.07
N ILE A 314 -11.02 -16.12 -5.43
CA ILE A 314 -9.97 -16.69 -4.59
C ILE A 314 -8.97 -17.46 -5.46
N ILE A 315 -7.69 -17.16 -5.29
CA ILE A 315 -6.60 -17.82 -6.04
C ILE A 315 -5.79 -18.78 -5.17
N GLY A 316 -5.89 -18.63 -3.85
CA GLY A 316 -5.06 -19.34 -2.90
C GLY A 316 -5.18 -18.78 -1.50
N GLY A 317 -4.15 -19.00 -0.71
CA GLY A 317 -4.04 -18.55 0.66
C GLY A 317 -2.59 -18.43 1.11
N ILE A 318 -2.37 -17.75 2.23
CA ILE A 318 -1.11 -17.74 2.96
C ILE A 318 -1.36 -18.19 4.39
N ALA A 319 -0.44 -18.97 4.95
CA ALA A 319 -0.52 -19.41 6.33
C ALA A 319 0.78 -19.11 7.06
N ALA A 320 0.66 -18.56 8.26
CA ALA A 320 1.73 -18.43 9.22
C ALA A 320 1.47 -19.39 10.39
N VAL A 321 2.45 -20.23 10.72
CA VAL A 321 2.27 -21.32 11.69
C VAL A 321 3.44 -21.34 12.67
N GLY A 322 3.10 -21.42 13.96
CA GLY A 322 4.04 -21.37 15.08
C GLY A 322 4.62 -19.98 15.27
N LYS A 323 4.55 -19.44 16.48
CA LYS A 323 5.09 -18.11 16.81
C LYS A 323 6.38 -18.28 17.61
N LYS A 324 7.50 -17.72 17.12
CA LYS A 324 8.87 -18.01 17.64
C LYS A 324 9.11 -17.65 19.12
N GLN A 325 8.33 -16.73 19.68
CA GLN A 325 8.56 -16.17 21.03
C GLN A 325 7.27 -16.02 21.85
N SER A 326 6.16 -16.61 21.39
CA SER A 326 4.85 -16.51 22.06
C SER A 326 4.04 -17.76 21.72
N PRO A 327 3.12 -18.22 22.60
CA PRO A 327 2.24 -19.33 22.28
C PRO A 327 1.21 -18.98 21.20
N ALA A 328 0.90 -17.69 20.99
CA ALA A 328 -0.23 -17.22 20.19
C ALA A 328 0.13 -16.04 19.26
N PHE A 329 -0.60 -15.92 18.15
CA PHE A 329 -0.61 -14.74 17.29
C PHE A 329 -1.56 -13.69 17.88
N SER A 330 -1.10 -12.44 17.91
CA SER A 330 -1.87 -11.28 18.36
C SER A 330 -2.81 -10.75 17.27
N GLU A 331 -3.76 -9.87 17.64
CA GLU A 331 -4.54 -9.13 16.63
C GLU A 331 -3.65 -8.28 15.71
N GLN A 332 -2.52 -7.81 16.22
CA GLN A 332 -1.58 -7.02 15.43
C GLN A 332 -0.88 -7.87 14.37
N ASP A 333 -0.44 -9.09 14.73
CA ASP A 333 0.13 -10.04 13.78
C ASP A 333 -0.86 -10.34 12.65
N PHE A 334 -2.14 -10.53 13.00
CA PHE A 334 -3.20 -10.75 12.03
C PHE A 334 -3.37 -9.56 11.07
N LYS A 335 -3.45 -8.33 11.60
CA LYS A 335 -3.58 -7.11 10.78
C LYS A 335 -2.42 -6.96 9.82
N LEU A 336 -1.19 -7.14 10.30
CA LEU A 336 0.01 -7.03 9.49
C LEU A 336 0.03 -8.07 8.37
N LEU A 337 -0.22 -9.35 8.69
CA LEU A 337 -0.26 -10.41 7.69
C LEU A 337 -1.40 -10.22 6.68
N ASN A 338 -2.54 -9.66 7.10
CA ASN A 338 -3.67 -9.37 6.22
C ASN A 338 -3.41 -8.21 5.24
N ILE A 339 -2.70 -7.16 5.68
CA ILE A 339 -2.24 -6.12 4.76
C ILE A 339 -1.22 -6.73 3.79
N PHE A 340 -0.28 -7.52 4.31
CA PHE A 340 0.75 -8.18 3.51
C PHE A 340 0.17 -9.17 2.49
N SER A 341 -0.88 -9.92 2.83
CA SER A 341 -1.54 -10.88 1.94
C SER A 341 -2.22 -10.18 0.74
N ASN A 342 -2.66 -8.94 0.91
CA ASN A 342 -3.19 -8.15 -0.20
C ASN A 342 -2.09 -7.83 -1.22
N TYR A 343 -0.91 -7.38 -0.75
CA TYR A 343 0.26 -7.18 -1.61
C TYR A 343 0.72 -8.48 -2.28
N ALA A 344 0.75 -9.58 -1.52
CA ALA A 344 1.08 -10.90 -2.05
C ALA A 344 0.13 -11.31 -3.18
N SER A 345 -1.18 -11.06 -3.03
CA SER A 345 -2.16 -11.36 -4.07
C SER A 345 -1.88 -10.59 -5.36
N ILE A 346 -1.61 -9.28 -5.26
CA ILE A 346 -1.25 -8.43 -6.40
C ILE A 346 0.04 -8.90 -7.07
N ALA A 347 1.07 -9.23 -6.28
CA ALA A 347 2.36 -9.64 -6.79
C ALA A 347 2.29 -11.00 -7.52
N ILE A 348 1.54 -11.97 -6.98
CA ILE A 348 1.29 -13.26 -7.64
C ILE A 348 0.54 -13.07 -8.97
N GLU A 349 -0.45 -12.18 -8.99
CA GLU A 349 -1.19 -11.86 -10.21
C GLU A 349 -0.29 -11.23 -11.28
N ASN A 350 0.53 -10.24 -10.90
CA ASN A 350 1.46 -9.58 -11.79
C ASN A 350 2.46 -10.56 -12.41
N ALA A 351 3.06 -11.43 -11.59
CA ALA A 351 3.99 -12.45 -12.06
C ALA A 351 3.30 -13.46 -13.01
N SER A 352 2.04 -13.82 -12.72
CA SER A 352 1.27 -14.71 -13.59
C SER A 352 0.94 -14.07 -14.94
N LEU A 353 0.46 -12.81 -14.94
CA LEU A 353 0.16 -12.06 -16.17
C LEU A 353 1.41 -11.85 -17.02
N TYR A 354 2.55 -11.54 -16.38
CA TYR A 354 3.81 -11.38 -17.08
C TYR A 354 4.25 -12.69 -17.73
N SER A 355 4.15 -13.82 -17.01
CA SER A 355 4.44 -15.15 -17.54
C SER A 355 3.56 -15.48 -18.75
N ASP A 356 2.25 -15.20 -18.68
CA ASP A 356 1.30 -15.45 -19.76
C ASP A 356 1.64 -14.61 -21.01
N ILE A 357 1.94 -13.32 -20.83
CA ILE A 357 2.36 -12.42 -21.91
C ILE A 357 3.65 -12.93 -22.55
N LYS A 358 4.64 -13.30 -21.74
CA LYS A 358 5.92 -13.82 -22.22
C LYS A 358 5.74 -15.10 -23.02
N GLN A 359 5.00 -16.06 -22.50
CA GLN A 359 4.74 -17.34 -23.15
C GLN A 359 3.97 -17.16 -24.47
N ASN A 360 2.95 -16.30 -24.49
CA ASN A 360 2.22 -15.99 -25.72
C ASN A 360 3.11 -15.32 -26.76
N LYS A 361 3.98 -14.39 -26.34
CA LYS A 361 4.94 -13.76 -27.24
C LYS A 361 5.91 -14.78 -27.84
N GLU A 362 6.52 -15.63 -27.02
CA GLU A 362 7.44 -16.69 -27.46
C GLU A 362 6.74 -17.68 -28.40
N PHE A 363 5.48 -18.04 -28.11
CA PHE A 363 4.66 -18.88 -28.96
C PHE A 363 4.39 -18.25 -30.33
N LEU A 364 3.97 -16.98 -30.36
CA LEU A 364 3.74 -16.24 -31.60
C LEU A 364 5.02 -16.07 -32.43
N GLU A 365 6.15 -15.77 -31.79
CA GLU A 365 7.46 -15.69 -32.46
C GLU A 365 7.89 -17.04 -33.04
N THR A 366 7.59 -18.13 -32.33
CA THR A 366 7.86 -19.50 -32.79
C THR A 366 7.01 -19.83 -34.02
N ILE A 367 5.71 -19.51 -34.02
CA ILE A 367 4.84 -19.68 -35.18
C ILE A 367 5.34 -18.83 -36.35
N PHE A 368 5.53 -17.53 -36.13
CA PHE A 368 5.92 -16.58 -37.16
C PHE A 368 7.21 -17.01 -37.88
N ASN A 369 8.20 -17.49 -37.13
CA ASN A 369 9.47 -17.98 -37.67
C ASN A 369 9.45 -19.44 -38.13
N GLY A 370 8.45 -20.22 -37.72
CA GLY A 370 8.26 -21.61 -38.14
C GLY A 370 7.54 -21.76 -39.48
N VAL A 371 6.84 -20.73 -39.95
CA VAL A 371 6.19 -20.72 -41.26
C VAL A 371 7.25 -20.69 -42.37
N GLY A 372 7.16 -21.65 -43.31
CA GLY A 372 8.10 -21.78 -44.43
C GLY A 372 7.88 -20.78 -45.59
N VAL A 373 6.81 -20.00 -45.56
CA VAL A 373 6.55 -18.90 -46.49
C VAL A 373 7.17 -17.63 -45.92
N GLY A 374 7.78 -16.80 -46.77
CA GLY A 374 8.32 -15.51 -46.33
C GLY A 374 7.19 -14.59 -45.89
N ILE A 375 7.31 -13.98 -44.71
CA ILE A 375 6.32 -13.03 -44.20
C ILE A 375 7.03 -11.72 -43.88
N VAL A 376 6.48 -10.61 -44.36
CA VAL A 376 6.91 -9.25 -44.08
C VAL A 376 5.70 -8.46 -43.59
N VAL A 377 5.84 -7.71 -42.51
CA VAL A 377 4.82 -6.78 -42.03
C VAL A 377 5.28 -5.37 -42.37
N LEU A 378 4.42 -4.59 -43.02
CA LEU A 378 4.73 -3.24 -43.51
C LEU A 378 3.92 -2.17 -42.77
N SER A 379 4.53 -1.02 -42.53
CA SER A 379 3.83 0.22 -42.13
C SER A 379 3.16 0.90 -43.34
N PRO A 380 2.28 1.90 -43.14
CA PRO A 380 1.67 2.66 -44.23
C PRO A 380 2.68 3.34 -45.17
N GLU A 381 3.87 3.68 -44.66
CA GLU A 381 5.00 4.24 -45.41
C GLU A 381 5.85 3.15 -46.10
N LEU A 382 5.38 1.90 -46.11
CA LEU A 382 6.06 0.73 -46.66
C LEU A 382 7.41 0.44 -45.99
N ARG A 383 7.54 0.81 -44.71
CA ARG A 383 8.69 0.40 -43.90
C ARG A 383 8.46 -1.00 -43.36
N ILE A 384 9.50 -1.81 -43.35
CA ILE A 384 9.46 -3.15 -42.80
C ILE A 384 9.38 -3.04 -41.28
N PHE A 385 8.23 -3.40 -40.73
CA PHE A 385 8.00 -3.49 -39.29
C PHE A 385 8.54 -4.80 -38.73
N SER A 386 8.34 -5.90 -39.46
CA SER A 386 8.84 -7.23 -39.08
C SER A 386 9.03 -8.09 -40.32
N ALA A 387 9.93 -9.07 -40.26
CA ALA A 387 10.21 -10.03 -41.33
C ALA A 387 10.51 -11.38 -40.69
N ASN A 388 9.90 -12.48 -41.14
CA ASN A 388 10.14 -13.79 -40.53
C ASN A 388 11.44 -14.46 -41.01
N ARG A 389 11.80 -15.58 -40.38
CA ARG A 389 12.98 -16.37 -40.75
C ARG A 389 12.98 -16.78 -42.23
N ALA A 390 11.84 -17.16 -42.80
CA ALA A 390 11.75 -17.65 -44.17
C ALA A 390 12.09 -16.55 -45.20
N ILE A 391 11.59 -15.32 -45.04
CA ILE A 391 11.91 -14.24 -45.97
C ILE A 391 13.38 -13.80 -45.83
N ARG A 392 13.94 -13.80 -44.61
CA ARG A 392 15.36 -13.52 -44.39
C ARG A 392 16.25 -14.56 -45.07
N ALA A 393 15.88 -15.83 -45.01
CA ALA A 393 16.58 -16.89 -45.72
C ALA A 393 16.44 -16.76 -47.25
N LEU A 394 15.27 -16.36 -47.74
CA LEU A 394 15.01 -16.15 -49.17
C LEU A 394 15.77 -14.96 -49.74
N SER A 395 15.80 -13.84 -49.01
CA SER A 395 16.42 -12.58 -49.44
C SER A 395 17.89 -12.45 -49.06
N GLY A 396 18.37 -13.20 -48.07
CA GLY A 396 19.75 -13.15 -47.56
C GLY A 396 20.04 -11.96 -46.65
N HIS A 397 19.02 -11.21 -46.23
CA HIS A 397 19.17 -10.07 -45.34
C HIS A 397 19.10 -10.49 -43.88
N LYS A 398 19.88 -9.82 -43.03
CA LYS A 398 19.75 -9.95 -41.58
C LYS A 398 18.56 -9.13 -41.09
N GLU A 399 18.06 -9.47 -39.91
CA GLU A 399 16.91 -8.78 -39.32
C GLU A 399 17.18 -7.28 -39.04
N GLU A 400 18.42 -6.99 -38.64
CA GLU A 400 18.94 -5.63 -38.40
C GLU A 400 18.92 -4.76 -39.67
N ASP A 401 19.08 -5.36 -40.85
CA ASP A 401 19.12 -4.63 -42.13
C ASP A 401 17.71 -4.32 -42.66
N LEU A 402 16.71 -5.10 -42.24
CA LEU A 402 15.35 -5.01 -42.73
C LEU A 402 14.51 -4.05 -41.89
N THR A 403 14.49 -4.24 -40.58
CA THR A 403 13.58 -3.50 -39.68
C THR A 403 13.77 -1.99 -39.81
N GLY A 404 12.69 -1.26 -40.07
CA GLY A 404 12.67 0.19 -40.28
C GLY A 404 13.04 0.66 -41.69
N SER A 405 13.65 -0.19 -42.53
CA SER A 405 13.99 0.14 -43.92
C SER A 405 12.76 0.06 -44.85
N HIS A 406 12.80 0.72 -46.01
CA HIS A 406 11.75 0.59 -47.01
C HIS A 406 11.83 -0.76 -47.74
N CYS A 407 10.67 -1.42 -47.96
CA CYS A 407 10.64 -2.72 -48.63
C CYS A 407 11.20 -2.65 -50.07
N PHE A 408 10.88 -1.59 -50.81
CA PHE A 408 11.31 -1.40 -52.20
C PHE A 408 12.81 -1.15 -52.33
N GLU A 409 13.45 -0.58 -51.31
CA GLU A 409 14.90 -0.39 -51.28
C GLU A 409 15.60 -1.71 -51.00
N ARG A 410 15.14 -2.46 -49.99
CA ARG A 410 15.80 -3.70 -49.56
C ARG A 410 15.56 -4.88 -50.50
N PHE A 411 14.32 -5.14 -50.90
CA PHE A 411 14.00 -6.33 -51.70
C PHE A 411 14.08 -6.08 -53.21
N HIS A 412 13.90 -4.84 -53.66
CA HIS A 412 13.82 -4.52 -55.09
C HIS A 412 14.91 -3.56 -55.57
N GLY A 413 15.75 -3.01 -54.69
CA GLY A 413 16.81 -2.06 -55.06
C GLY A 413 16.30 -0.80 -55.76
N CYS A 414 15.03 -0.44 -55.55
CA CYS A 414 14.38 0.68 -56.21
C CYS A 414 14.36 1.92 -55.29
N PRO A 415 14.33 3.16 -55.82
CA PRO A 415 14.24 4.37 -54.99
C PRO A 415 12.80 4.73 -54.59
N SER A 416 11.80 4.03 -55.12
CA SER A 416 10.38 4.30 -54.93
C SER A 416 9.55 3.00 -54.92
N PRO A 417 8.28 3.05 -54.47
CA PRO A 417 7.39 1.89 -54.49
C PRO A 417 7.27 1.27 -55.89
N CYS A 418 7.09 -0.04 -55.93
CA CYS A 418 6.96 -0.79 -57.19
C CYS A 418 5.74 -0.31 -58.00
N ALA A 419 5.86 -0.30 -59.33
CA ALA A 419 4.78 0.13 -60.23
C ALA A 419 3.48 -0.67 -60.03
N ASP A 420 3.59 -1.97 -59.72
CA ASP A 420 2.46 -2.85 -59.41
C ASP A 420 2.57 -3.44 -57.99
N CYS A 421 2.66 -2.56 -56.99
CA CYS A 421 2.84 -2.97 -55.59
C CYS A 421 1.52 -3.47 -54.97
N PRO A 422 1.40 -4.76 -54.59
CA PRO A 422 0.20 -5.27 -53.93
C PRO A 422 -0.02 -4.62 -52.55
N ALA A 423 1.05 -4.26 -51.82
CA ALA A 423 0.92 -3.61 -50.52
C ALA A 423 0.24 -2.22 -50.62
N VAL A 424 0.61 -1.41 -51.62
CA VAL A 424 -0.04 -0.10 -51.87
C VAL A 424 -1.52 -0.28 -52.19
N LYS A 425 -1.88 -1.29 -53.00
CA LYS A 425 -3.29 -1.62 -53.28
C LYS A 425 -4.03 -2.03 -52.01
N THR A 426 -3.41 -2.84 -51.16
CA THR A 426 -4.04 -3.29 -49.92
C THR A 426 -4.25 -2.16 -48.93
N PHE A 427 -3.27 -1.26 -48.75
CA PHE A 427 -3.43 -0.07 -47.91
C PHE A 427 -4.54 0.87 -48.42
N SER A 428 -4.61 1.10 -49.74
CA SER A 428 -5.59 2.02 -50.32
C SER A 428 -7.01 1.45 -50.41
N THR A 429 -7.16 0.13 -50.57
CA THR A 429 -8.47 -0.50 -50.76
C THR A 429 -9.03 -1.18 -49.52
N GLY A 430 -8.18 -1.47 -48.52
CA GLY A 430 -8.55 -2.29 -47.36
C GLY A 430 -8.93 -3.72 -47.71
N ARG A 431 -8.55 -4.22 -48.90
CA ARG A 431 -8.82 -5.59 -49.36
C ARG A 431 -7.53 -6.31 -49.72
N PRO A 432 -7.46 -7.64 -49.57
CA PRO A 432 -6.29 -8.40 -50.00
C PRO A 432 -5.97 -8.19 -51.48
N ALA A 433 -4.69 -8.07 -51.80
CA ALA A 433 -4.19 -7.95 -53.16
C ALA A 433 -3.03 -8.93 -53.42
N GLN A 434 -2.87 -9.34 -54.67
CA GLN A 434 -1.83 -10.29 -55.08
C GLN A 434 -1.07 -9.78 -56.31
N ASN A 435 0.19 -10.18 -56.41
CA ASN A 435 1.00 -10.00 -57.61
C ASN A 435 2.02 -11.15 -57.76
N ASN A 436 2.28 -11.57 -58.99
CA ASN A 436 3.36 -12.50 -59.32
C ASN A 436 4.51 -11.71 -59.92
N SER A 437 5.69 -11.85 -59.34
CA SER A 437 6.88 -11.13 -59.79
C SER A 437 8.06 -12.08 -59.94
N THR A 438 9.09 -11.63 -60.66
CA THR A 438 10.37 -12.30 -60.76
C THR A 438 11.39 -11.56 -59.90
N GLY A 439 12.01 -12.27 -58.96
CA GLY A 439 13.07 -11.75 -58.11
C GLY A 439 14.40 -12.45 -58.35
N ARG A 440 15.41 -12.10 -57.55
CA ARG A 440 16.66 -12.86 -57.45
C ARG A 440 16.82 -13.39 -56.03
N ASN A 441 17.23 -14.65 -55.89
CA ASN A 441 17.55 -15.23 -54.59
C ASN A 441 18.99 -14.85 -54.14
N ILE A 442 19.39 -15.34 -52.97
CA ILE A 442 20.74 -15.12 -52.40
C ILE A 442 21.91 -15.60 -53.27
N LYS A 443 21.68 -16.52 -54.21
CA LYS A 443 22.68 -17.04 -55.15
C LYS A 443 22.72 -16.23 -56.46
N GLY A 444 21.87 -15.20 -56.59
CA GLY A 444 21.72 -14.42 -57.81
C GLY A 444 20.88 -15.10 -58.89
N GLU A 445 20.27 -16.25 -58.59
CA GLU A 445 19.40 -16.99 -59.52
C GLU A 445 18.04 -16.30 -59.61
N THR A 446 17.42 -16.34 -60.80
CA THR A 446 16.07 -15.80 -60.98
C THR A 446 15.05 -16.74 -60.35
N ILE A 447 14.21 -16.21 -59.47
CA ILE A 447 13.11 -16.93 -58.83
C ILE A 447 11.78 -16.29 -59.18
N HIS A 448 10.75 -17.12 -59.32
CA HIS A 448 9.37 -16.66 -59.44
C HIS A 448 8.75 -16.61 -58.05
N VAL A 449 8.25 -15.45 -57.66
CA VAL A 449 7.60 -15.24 -56.36
C VAL A 449 6.14 -14.85 -56.54
N GLU A 450 5.29 -15.49 -55.75
CA GLU A 450 3.91 -15.07 -55.54
C GLU A 450 3.86 -14.21 -54.27
N ILE A 451 3.36 -12.99 -54.41
CA ILE A 451 3.25 -12.00 -53.35
C ILE A 451 1.77 -11.78 -53.06
N ASN A 452 1.33 -12.12 -51.86
CA ASN A 452 -0.02 -11.85 -51.37
C ASN A 452 0.04 -10.87 -50.21
N THR A 453 -0.87 -9.91 -50.16
CA THR A 453 -0.91 -8.88 -49.12
C THR A 453 -2.28 -8.84 -48.46
N TYR A 454 -2.29 -8.70 -47.14
CA TYR A 454 -3.48 -8.75 -46.29
C TYR A 454 -3.49 -7.55 -45.32
N PRO A 455 -4.62 -6.84 -45.18
CA PRO A 455 -4.71 -5.68 -44.30
C PRO A 455 -4.86 -6.08 -42.82
N LEU A 456 -4.19 -5.35 -41.93
CA LEU A 456 -4.42 -5.36 -40.49
C LEU A 456 -5.11 -4.07 -40.08
N PHE A 457 -6.22 -4.19 -39.36
CA PHE A 457 -7.07 -3.07 -38.96
C PHE A 457 -6.88 -2.71 -37.48
N ASN A 458 -7.05 -1.44 -37.15
CA ASN A 458 -7.28 -1.00 -35.78
C ASN A 458 -8.78 -1.08 -35.41
N GLU A 459 -9.11 -0.72 -34.16
CA GLU A 459 -10.50 -0.71 -33.66
C GLU A 459 -11.41 0.28 -34.41
N SER A 460 -10.87 1.34 -35.02
CA SER A 460 -11.63 2.29 -35.85
C SER A 460 -11.86 1.80 -37.29
N GLY A 461 -11.30 0.66 -37.69
CA GLY A 461 -11.46 0.07 -39.03
C GLY A 461 -10.49 0.61 -40.08
N GLU A 462 -9.44 1.33 -39.68
CA GLU A 462 -8.38 1.82 -40.56
C GLU A 462 -7.27 0.76 -40.72
N VAL A 463 -6.68 0.68 -41.92
CA VAL A 463 -5.55 -0.24 -42.18
C VAL A 463 -4.28 0.34 -41.57
N ILE A 464 -3.82 -0.24 -40.47
CA ILE A 464 -2.60 0.21 -39.76
C ILE A 464 -1.33 -0.46 -40.25
N GLN A 465 -1.45 -1.69 -40.77
CA GLN A 465 -0.33 -2.48 -41.28
C GLN A 465 -0.79 -3.40 -42.41
N VAL A 466 0.16 -3.86 -43.24
CA VAL A 466 -0.09 -4.87 -44.26
C VAL A 466 0.85 -6.05 -44.01
N ILE A 467 0.29 -7.25 -43.92
CA ILE A 467 1.04 -8.50 -43.94
C ILE A 467 1.24 -8.90 -45.40
N GLU A 468 2.49 -8.99 -45.83
CA GLU A 468 2.91 -9.51 -47.13
C GLU A 468 3.47 -10.91 -46.96
N THR A 469 2.95 -11.88 -47.71
CA THR A 469 3.50 -13.22 -47.81
C THR A 469 4.16 -13.41 -49.17
N VAL A 470 5.40 -13.88 -49.18
CA VAL A 470 6.22 -14.12 -50.37
C VAL A 470 6.52 -15.60 -50.46
N LYS A 471 6.01 -16.25 -51.50
CA LYS A 471 6.19 -17.68 -51.76
C LYS A 471 7.02 -17.87 -53.03
N ASP A 472 8.12 -18.61 -52.92
CA ASP A 472 8.85 -19.08 -54.10
C ASP A 472 8.02 -20.16 -54.80
N ILE A 473 7.61 -19.87 -56.04
CA ILE A 473 6.83 -20.75 -56.92
C ILE A 473 7.66 -21.20 -58.13
N THR A 474 8.98 -21.07 -58.09
CA THR A 474 9.88 -21.39 -59.22
C THR A 474 9.74 -22.86 -59.66
N GLU A 475 9.82 -23.80 -58.70
CA GLU A 475 9.66 -25.23 -59.02
C GLU A 475 8.25 -25.55 -59.50
N LEU A 476 7.23 -24.89 -58.94
CA LEU A 476 5.85 -25.03 -59.40
C LEU A 476 5.68 -24.55 -60.84
N LYS A 477 6.30 -23.43 -61.22
CA LYS A 477 6.30 -22.89 -62.58
C LYS A 477 7.01 -23.81 -63.57
N LYS A 478 8.19 -24.33 -63.22
CA LYS A 478 8.91 -25.30 -64.06
C LYS A 478 8.09 -26.57 -64.29
N LEU A 479 7.45 -27.10 -63.24
CA LEU A 479 6.59 -28.27 -63.35
C LEU A 479 5.38 -28.01 -64.25
N GLU A 480 4.75 -26.85 -64.14
CA GLU A 480 3.60 -26.49 -64.98
C GLU A 480 4.02 -26.30 -66.45
N GLU A 481 5.14 -25.65 -66.72
CA GLU A 481 5.68 -25.50 -68.08
C GLU A 481 6.05 -26.85 -68.70
N ALA A 482 6.72 -27.73 -67.95
CA ALA A 482 7.04 -29.08 -68.41
C ALA A 482 5.77 -29.90 -68.68
N ARG A 483 4.73 -29.75 -67.84
CA ARG A 483 3.42 -30.39 -68.03
C ARG A 483 2.73 -29.90 -69.31
N ILE A 484 2.75 -28.58 -69.56
CA ILE A 484 2.17 -27.98 -70.77
C ILE A 484 2.92 -28.49 -72.01
N ALA A 485 4.26 -28.46 -72.00
CA ALA A 485 5.07 -28.94 -73.12
C ALA A 485 4.83 -30.42 -73.44
N ASN A 486 4.81 -31.28 -72.42
CA ASN A 486 4.52 -32.72 -72.59
C ASN A 486 3.09 -32.95 -73.13
N THR A 487 2.11 -32.18 -72.65
CA THR A 487 0.73 -32.27 -73.16
C THR A 487 0.65 -31.89 -74.64
N GLU A 488 1.39 -30.86 -75.06
CA GLU A 488 1.42 -30.44 -76.46
C GLU A 488 2.15 -31.43 -77.36
N GLU A 489 3.25 -32.02 -76.88
CA GLU A 489 3.97 -33.09 -77.58
C GLU A 489 3.09 -34.34 -77.77
N LEU A 490 2.41 -34.79 -76.70
CA LEU A 490 1.45 -35.90 -76.78
C LEU A 490 0.32 -35.62 -77.77
N ARG A 491 -0.22 -34.39 -77.80
CA ARG A 491 -1.22 -33.99 -78.79
C ARG A 491 -0.69 -34.09 -80.22
N ARG A 492 0.54 -33.61 -80.48
CA ARG A 492 1.15 -33.71 -81.81
C ARG A 492 1.35 -35.16 -82.23
N LEU A 493 1.88 -36.00 -81.34
CA LEU A 493 2.09 -37.44 -81.61
C LEU A 493 0.76 -38.17 -81.87
N SER A 494 -0.30 -37.83 -81.12
CA SER A 494 -1.64 -38.39 -81.32
C SER A 494 -2.19 -38.04 -82.70
N SER A 495 -2.13 -36.76 -83.11
CA SER A 495 -2.59 -36.32 -84.43
C SER A 495 -1.81 -36.98 -85.58
N ASP A 496 -0.49 -37.15 -85.44
CA ASP A 496 0.33 -37.84 -86.43
C ASP A 496 0.01 -39.33 -86.53
N LEU A 497 -0.29 -39.98 -85.39
CA LEU A 497 -0.72 -41.38 -85.36
C LEU A 497 -2.09 -41.55 -86.04
N GLU A 498 -3.06 -40.69 -85.74
CA GLU A 498 -4.39 -40.68 -86.38
C GLU A 498 -4.27 -40.52 -87.89
N ARG A 499 -3.43 -39.58 -88.37
CA ARG A 499 -3.18 -39.41 -89.80
C ARG A 499 -2.60 -40.68 -90.43
N LYS A 500 -1.57 -41.28 -89.82
CA LYS A 500 -0.96 -42.53 -90.34
C LYS A 500 -1.93 -43.71 -90.32
N VAL A 501 -2.75 -43.83 -89.27
CA VAL A 501 -3.80 -44.87 -89.19
C VAL A 501 -4.85 -44.65 -90.28
N GLY A 502 -5.27 -43.40 -90.51
CA GLY A 502 -6.17 -43.02 -91.60
C GLY A 502 -5.62 -43.34 -92.98
N GLU A 503 -4.36 -42.98 -93.27
CA GLU A 503 -3.67 -43.34 -94.51
C GLU A 503 -3.60 -44.86 -94.70
N ARG A 504 -3.26 -45.62 -93.64
CA ARG A 504 -3.18 -47.08 -93.66
C ARG A 504 -4.54 -47.75 -93.88
N THR A 505 -5.61 -47.23 -93.28
CA THR A 505 -6.97 -47.75 -93.46
C THR A 505 -7.45 -47.48 -94.89
N TRP A 506 -7.20 -46.30 -95.44
CA TRP A 506 -7.44 -46.00 -96.85
C TRP A 506 -6.68 -46.93 -97.80
N GLU A 507 -5.40 -47.20 -97.57
CA GLU A 507 -4.61 -48.14 -98.37
C GLU A 507 -5.12 -49.59 -98.31
N LEU A 508 -5.74 -49.98 -97.20
CA LEU A 508 -6.32 -51.31 -97.01
C LEU A 508 -7.69 -51.44 -97.68
N ASP A 509 -8.51 -50.38 -97.67
CA ASP A 509 -9.84 -50.37 -98.32
C ASP A 509 -9.75 -50.30 -99.87
N LEU A 510 -8.60 -49.88 -100.41
CA LEU A 510 -8.31 -49.81 -101.86
C LEU A 510 -7.76 -51.12 -102.46
N LYS A 511 -7.46 -52.13 -101.63
CA LYS A 511 -7.04 -53.47 -102.04
C LYS A 511 -8.19 -54.46 -101.88
#